data_AF-A0A1I1ZD62-F1
#
_entry.id   AF-A0A1I1ZD62-F1
#
_cell.length_a   1.000
_cell.length_b   1.000
_cell.length_c   1.000
_cell.angle_alpha   90.00
_cell.angle_beta   90.00
_cell.angle_gamma   90.00
#
_symmetry.space_group_name_H-M   'P 1'
#
loop_
_entity.id
_entity.type
_entity.pdbx_description
1 polymer ?
#
loop_
_entity_poly.entity_id
_entity_poly.type
_entity_poly.pdbx_seq_one_letter_code
_entity_poly.pdbx_strand_id
1 'polypeptide(L)'
;MKLERVGKGTSSYIDRNDILSQIVNLFDLSLIRKIFFNDSPNRTREVQCSENYQFWKNAIQSNYYPEQVICLNNFKILEWLPFSPGLFFTDEAINSRNLALNEARVGSISLKMLGAYGDKIPRNYIELPPSGKGQMIKGGIGSIRLTSKIFKNEEKYFLCASSNGVSHEGIPMVISANEYSKVIDKIKTESRFDIRFSICGKLKMLPVEFSSFKFSRGIPKYYLDVDSIYPEHNQSSPLNMSTNQIVSVAIMYGVDNDMRYDSKWSFCQFTPDSQDKQLNVAVNWLKDYAFRYSENKEPIIIGDFDEQKEHFDNVEFPISKIINGDYNPEIVQSYFKRNHINLTLNMGDVFKNISNTTIVNRSLLHSSFVKAESSVGFDKANVLNEIASIVEETKSKDAGELFDSFNEELAKPQPKNTVLKSIWKGMTEAAPLLLTTAEIVEKVKPLLGL
;
A
#
# COMPACT_ATOMS: atom_id res chain seq x y z
N MET A 1 41.66 1.65 12.42
CA MET A 1 40.76 2.04 13.52
C MET A 1 39.92 0.80 13.85
N LYS A 2 40.26 0.07 14.92
CA LYS A 2 39.53 -1.12 15.36
C LYS A 2 38.31 -0.64 16.16
N LEU A 3 37.10 -0.87 15.63
CA LEU A 3 35.86 -0.71 16.38
C LEU A 3 35.83 -1.82 17.43
N GLU A 4 36.21 -1.49 18.67
CA GLU A 4 35.96 -2.37 19.81
C GLU A 4 34.45 -2.49 20.02
N ARG A 5 34.00 -3.74 20.16
CA ARG A 5 32.60 -4.10 20.40
C ARG A 5 32.12 -3.45 21.70
N VAL A 6 31.46 -2.30 21.56
CA VAL A 6 30.70 -1.66 22.65
C VAL A 6 29.61 -2.64 23.09
N GLY A 7 29.51 -2.82 24.39
CA GLY A 7 28.94 -3.99 25.06
C GLY A 7 27.51 -4.36 24.71
N LYS A 8 27.21 -5.64 24.94
CA LYS A 8 25.87 -6.25 24.96
C LYS A 8 25.04 -5.63 26.09
N GLY A 9 24.58 -4.40 25.91
CA GLY A 9 23.37 -3.95 26.58
C GLY A 9 22.23 -4.88 26.17
N THR A 10 21.28 -5.14 27.07
CA THR A 10 20.01 -5.81 26.76
C THR A 10 19.23 -4.94 25.77
N SER A 11 19.63 -4.92 24.50
CA SER A 11 18.89 -4.24 23.45
C SER A 11 17.54 -4.92 23.38
N SER A 12 16.47 -4.13 23.49
CA SER A 12 15.13 -4.57 23.09
C SER A 12 15.19 -4.90 21.61
N TYR A 13 15.58 -6.13 21.29
CA TYR A 13 15.61 -6.63 19.93
C TYR A 13 14.20 -6.47 19.38
N ILE A 14 14.11 -5.89 18.19
CA ILE A 14 12.86 -5.87 17.43
C ILE A 14 12.47 -7.34 17.24
N ASP A 15 11.26 -7.68 17.70
CA ASP A 15 10.82 -9.06 17.71
C ASP A 15 10.66 -9.53 16.26
N ARG A 16 10.85 -10.83 16.00
CA ARG A 16 10.58 -11.44 14.69
C ARG A 16 9.16 -11.12 14.21
N ASN A 17 8.21 -11.06 15.14
CA ASN A 17 6.83 -10.69 14.85
C ASN A 17 6.69 -9.26 14.29
N ASP A 18 7.58 -8.34 14.67
CA ASP A 18 7.56 -6.96 14.20
C ASP A 18 8.00 -6.90 12.72
N ILE A 19 9.03 -7.67 12.31
CA ILE A 19 9.43 -7.80 10.89
C ILE A 19 8.24 -8.23 10.04
N LEU A 20 7.53 -9.24 10.51
CA LEU A 20 6.42 -9.78 9.76
C LEU A 20 5.26 -8.80 9.71
N SER A 21 4.97 -8.05 10.79
CA SER A 21 3.95 -7.00 10.74
C SER A 21 4.23 -5.97 9.64
N GLN A 22 5.50 -5.60 9.43
CA GLN A 22 5.87 -4.62 8.40
C GLN A 22 5.80 -5.22 6.99
N ILE A 23 6.26 -6.46 6.82
CA ILE A 23 6.10 -7.20 5.55
C ILE A 23 4.61 -7.34 5.21
N VAL A 24 3.78 -7.64 6.20
CA VAL A 24 2.33 -7.72 6.04
C VAL A 24 1.74 -6.38 5.63
N ASN A 25 2.10 -5.29 6.30
CA ASN A 25 1.65 -3.94 5.92
C ASN A 25 2.03 -3.60 4.47
N LEU A 26 3.22 -4.05 4.04
CA LEU A 26 3.68 -3.89 2.67
C LEU A 26 2.77 -4.67 1.68
N PHE A 27 2.42 -5.91 2.00
CA PHE A 27 1.49 -6.71 1.18
C PHE A 27 0.04 -6.22 1.25
N ASP A 28 -0.37 -5.60 2.35
CA ASP A 28 -1.69 -4.99 2.48
C ASP A 28 -1.89 -3.83 1.50
N LEU A 29 -0.83 -3.26 0.93
CA LEU A 29 -0.93 -2.30 -0.17
C LEU A 29 -1.58 -2.91 -1.42
N SER A 30 -1.48 -4.23 -1.62
CA SER A 30 -2.20 -4.91 -2.71
C SER A 30 -3.72 -4.83 -2.57
N LEU A 31 -4.25 -4.58 -1.36
CA LEU A 31 -5.68 -4.42 -1.10
C LEU A 31 -6.25 -3.14 -1.71
N ILE A 32 -5.39 -2.15 -1.98
CA ILE A 32 -5.78 -0.91 -2.64
C ILE A 32 -6.41 -1.21 -4.01
N ARG A 33 -5.97 -2.26 -4.72
CA ARG A 33 -6.59 -2.70 -5.98
C ARG A 33 -8.02 -3.23 -5.81
N LYS A 34 -8.39 -3.65 -4.61
CA LYS A 34 -9.69 -4.26 -4.29
C LYS A 34 -10.68 -3.23 -3.72
N ILE A 35 -10.37 -1.94 -3.80
CA ILE A 35 -11.29 -0.89 -3.41
C ILE A 35 -12.50 -0.89 -4.36
N PHE A 36 -13.69 -1.10 -3.81
CA PHE A 36 -14.95 -1.00 -4.52
C PHE A 36 -15.65 0.30 -4.16
N PHE A 37 -15.95 1.12 -5.17
CA PHE A 37 -16.76 2.33 -5.01
C PHE A 37 -18.23 1.98 -5.23
N ASN A 38 -19.00 1.94 -4.15
CA ASN A 38 -20.45 1.84 -4.23
C ASN A 38 -21.07 3.17 -3.79
N ASP A 39 -21.92 3.73 -4.65
CA ASP A 39 -22.68 4.93 -4.36
C ASP A 39 -23.91 4.56 -3.52
N SER A 40 -23.82 4.77 -2.21
CA SER A 40 -25.03 4.81 -1.38
C SER A 40 -25.54 6.25 -1.28
N PRO A 41 -26.82 6.51 -1.63
CA PRO A 41 -27.41 7.84 -1.60
C PRO A 41 -27.87 8.30 -0.20
N ASN A 42 -27.68 7.51 0.86
CA ASN A 42 -28.13 7.89 2.19
C ASN A 42 -27.15 8.88 2.85
N ARG A 43 -27.60 10.13 2.99
CA ARG A 43 -26.89 11.16 3.78
C ARG A 43 -26.85 10.75 5.24
N THR A 44 -25.69 10.30 5.68
CA THR A 44 -25.34 10.05 7.07
C THR A 44 -25.03 11.37 7.79
N ARG A 45 -24.96 11.33 9.13
CA ARG A 45 -24.59 12.50 9.93
C ARG A 45 -23.15 12.89 9.62
N GLU A 46 -22.97 14.12 9.15
CA GLU A 46 -21.66 14.73 8.92
C GLU A 46 -20.89 14.90 10.24
N VAL A 47 -19.61 14.50 10.24
CA VAL A 47 -18.71 14.68 11.38
C VAL A 47 -17.55 15.58 10.97
N GLN A 48 -17.34 16.61 11.77
CA GLN A 48 -16.24 17.54 11.62
C GLN A 48 -15.02 17.07 12.42
N CYS A 49 -13.85 17.08 11.79
CA CYS A 49 -12.57 16.82 12.43
C CYS A 49 -11.61 17.97 12.11
N SER A 50 -10.89 18.47 13.11
CA SER A 50 -9.86 19.52 12.93
C SER A 50 -8.44 19.02 13.16
N GLU A 51 -8.27 17.80 13.66
CA GLU A 51 -6.97 17.26 14.06
C GLU A 51 -6.82 15.77 13.74
N ASN A 52 -5.59 15.37 13.36
CA ASN A 52 -5.22 13.96 13.15
C ASN A 52 -5.55 13.09 14.37
N TYR A 53 -5.20 13.57 15.58
CA TYR A 53 -5.43 12.84 16.83
C TYR A 53 -6.91 12.57 17.08
N GLN A 54 -7.78 13.57 16.88
CA GLN A 54 -9.22 13.42 17.02
C GLN A 54 -9.77 12.37 16.06
N PHE A 55 -9.37 12.44 14.78
CA PHE A 55 -9.80 11.48 13.77
C PHE A 55 -9.41 10.05 14.16
N TRP A 56 -8.12 9.81 14.44
CA TRP A 56 -7.63 8.48 14.71
C TRP A 56 -8.12 7.91 16.05
N LYS A 57 -8.26 8.75 17.08
CA LYS A 57 -8.87 8.34 18.34
C LYS A 57 -10.29 7.83 18.14
N ASN A 58 -11.11 8.57 17.39
CA ASN A 58 -12.48 8.16 17.08
C ASN A 58 -12.51 6.88 16.24
N ALA A 59 -11.62 6.75 15.25
CA ALA A 59 -11.50 5.55 14.43
C ALA A 59 -11.13 4.31 15.29
N ILE A 60 -10.07 4.40 16.10
CA ILE A 60 -9.60 3.31 16.96
C ILE A 60 -10.67 2.90 17.98
N GLN A 61 -11.42 3.87 18.51
CA GLN A 61 -12.53 3.63 19.44
C GLN A 61 -13.82 3.12 18.75
N SER A 62 -13.79 2.89 17.44
CA SER A 62 -14.97 2.47 16.65
C SER A 62 -16.15 3.45 16.74
N ASN A 63 -15.86 4.75 16.91
CA ASN A 63 -16.87 5.81 16.90
C ASN A 63 -17.28 6.23 15.47
N TYR A 64 -16.58 5.70 14.46
CA TYR A 64 -16.94 5.86 13.06
C TYR A 64 -17.54 4.60 12.48
N TYR A 65 -18.38 4.76 11.46
CA TYR A 65 -18.95 3.67 10.68
C TYR A 65 -18.69 3.89 9.19
N PRO A 66 -18.64 2.82 8.37
CA PRO A 66 -18.51 2.94 6.92
C PRO A 66 -19.61 3.82 6.32
N GLU A 67 -19.28 4.56 5.27
CA GLU A 67 -20.15 5.54 4.58
C GLU A 67 -20.51 6.79 5.39
N GLN A 68 -19.91 6.98 6.57
CA GLN A 68 -20.07 8.22 7.31
C GLN A 68 -19.37 9.38 6.58
N VAL A 69 -20.07 10.49 6.41
CA VAL A 69 -19.46 11.70 5.85
C VAL A 69 -18.55 12.35 6.91
N ILE A 70 -17.27 12.46 6.58
CA ILE A 70 -16.26 13.12 7.41
C ILE A 70 -15.76 14.36 6.67
N CYS A 71 -15.76 15.49 7.37
CA CYS A 71 -15.19 16.73 6.90
C CYS A 71 -13.98 17.12 7.77
N LEU A 72 -12.83 17.22 7.12
CA LEU A 72 -11.55 17.60 7.70
C LEU A 72 -11.35 19.10 7.46
N ASN A 73 -11.33 19.89 8.52
CA ASN A 73 -11.18 21.35 8.44
C ASN A 73 -9.75 21.76 8.75
N ASN A 74 -9.20 22.70 7.98
CA ASN A 74 -7.88 23.26 8.21
C ASN A 74 -6.72 22.23 8.08
N PHE A 75 -6.87 21.24 7.18
CA PHE A 75 -5.87 20.20 6.92
C PHE A 75 -4.93 20.56 5.76
N LYS A 76 -3.69 20.09 5.80
CA LYS A 76 -2.78 20.10 4.65
C LYS A 76 -2.96 18.84 3.83
N ILE A 77 -2.71 18.90 2.53
CA ILE A 77 -2.68 17.72 1.65
C ILE A 77 -1.24 17.42 1.24
N LEU A 78 -0.86 16.14 1.26
CA LEU A 78 0.45 15.62 0.88
C LEU A 78 0.30 14.47 -0.12
N GLU A 79 1.26 14.32 -1.04
CA GLU A 79 1.37 13.16 -1.96
C GLU A 79 1.81 11.85 -1.26
N TRP A 80 2.19 11.93 0.01
CA TRP A 80 2.76 10.83 0.78
C TRP A 80 1.76 10.32 1.80
N LEU A 81 1.41 9.04 1.70
CA LEU A 81 0.48 8.36 2.60
C LEU A 81 1.22 7.75 3.79
N PRO A 82 0.59 7.68 4.97
CA PRO A 82 1.15 6.90 6.07
C PRO A 82 1.26 5.42 5.67
N PHE A 83 2.43 4.81 5.91
CA PHE A 83 2.64 3.38 5.64
C PHE A 83 1.78 2.49 6.55
N SER A 84 1.53 2.95 7.77
CA SER A 84 0.67 2.28 8.74
C SER A 84 -0.32 3.29 9.33
N PRO A 85 -1.39 3.62 8.57
CA PRO A 85 -2.37 4.62 8.99
C PRO A 85 -2.91 4.33 10.39
N GLY A 86 -2.97 5.35 11.25
CA GLY A 86 -3.48 5.24 12.63
C GLY A 86 -2.51 4.64 13.65
N LEU A 87 -1.48 3.89 13.23
CA LEU A 87 -0.54 3.24 14.15
C LEU A 87 0.15 4.23 15.09
N PHE A 88 0.54 5.39 14.55
CA PHE A 88 1.18 6.46 15.30
C PHE A 88 0.42 6.87 16.58
N PHE A 89 -0.90 6.76 16.57
CA PHE A 89 -1.79 7.21 17.65
C PHE A 89 -2.10 6.15 18.71
N THR A 90 -1.52 4.96 18.60
CA THR A 90 -1.69 3.89 19.59
C THR A 90 -0.72 4.05 20.76
N ASP A 91 -1.13 3.59 21.95
CA ASP A 91 -0.26 3.59 23.14
C ASP A 91 0.99 2.72 22.94
N GLU A 92 0.86 1.59 22.23
CA GLU A 92 1.99 0.74 21.86
C GLU A 92 3.01 1.51 21.02
N ALA A 93 2.55 2.24 20.01
CA ALA A 93 3.43 3.02 19.15
C ALA A 93 4.09 4.18 19.90
N ILE A 94 3.36 4.86 20.80
CA ILE A 94 3.93 5.91 21.67
C ILE A 94 5.06 5.33 22.52
N ASN A 95 4.83 4.17 23.15
CA ASN A 95 5.85 3.48 23.95
C ASN A 95 7.07 3.08 23.10
N SER A 96 6.83 2.57 21.90
CA SER A 96 7.88 2.21 20.93
C SER A 96 8.77 3.41 20.57
N ARG A 97 8.18 4.57 20.26
CA ARG A 97 8.94 5.81 19.98
C ARG A 97 9.71 6.30 21.21
N ASN A 98 9.11 6.23 22.40
CA ASN A 98 9.79 6.60 23.65
C ASN A 98 11.01 5.71 23.94
N LEU A 99 10.89 4.40 23.72
CA LEU A 99 12.00 3.45 23.85
C LEU A 99 13.15 3.80 22.89
N ALA A 100 12.83 4.07 21.62
CA ALA A 100 13.82 4.49 20.63
C ALA A 100 14.60 5.74 21.06
N LEU A 101 13.89 6.77 21.54
CA LEU A 101 14.50 8.02 22.00
C LEU A 101 15.35 7.83 23.27
N ASN A 102 14.91 6.96 24.17
CA ASN A 102 15.68 6.63 25.36
C ASN A 102 16.98 5.89 25.02
N GLU A 103 16.93 4.94 24.08
CA GLU A 103 18.14 4.24 23.57
C GLU A 103 19.13 5.23 22.96
N ALA A 104 18.64 6.17 22.14
CA ALA A 104 19.46 7.22 21.53
C ALA A 104 20.14 8.13 22.55
N ARG A 105 19.42 8.51 23.62
CA ARG A 105 19.95 9.34 24.70
C ARG A 105 21.07 8.61 25.45
N VAL A 106 20.88 7.33 25.78
CA VAL A 106 21.91 6.53 26.46
C VAL A 106 23.13 6.32 25.55
N GLY A 107 22.92 6.04 24.27
CA GLY A 107 24.00 5.87 23.29
C GLY A 107 24.81 7.15 23.04
N SER A 108 24.15 8.30 22.90
CA SER A 108 24.81 9.60 22.70
C SER A 108 25.59 10.07 23.94
N ILE A 109 25.11 9.77 25.15
CA ILE A 109 25.85 9.98 26.40
C ILE A 109 27.11 9.11 26.43
N SER A 110 27.01 7.84 26.03
CA SER A 110 28.13 6.89 26.02
C SER A 110 29.20 7.27 24.98
N LEU A 111 28.80 7.71 23.79
CA LEU A 111 29.73 8.17 22.75
C LEU A 111 30.43 9.49 23.10
N LYS A 112 29.73 10.41 23.80
CA LYS A 112 30.33 11.64 24.35
C LYS A 112 31.36 11.32 25.44
N MET A 113 31.11 10.33 26.29
CA MET A 113 32.07 9.90 27.32
C MET A 113 33.32 9.21 26.77
N LEU A 114 33.22 8.57 25.59
CA LEU A 114 34.32 7.83 24.98
C LEU A 114 35.24 8.66 24.07
N GLY A 115 34.98 9.96 23.88
CA GLY A 115 35.82 10.85 23.05
C GLY A 115 35.92 10.45 21.57
N ALA A 116 35.04 9.54 21.11
CA ALA A 116 35.13 8.91 19.78
C ALA A 116 34.77 9.87 18.63
N TYR A 117 34.10 10.97 18.94
CA TYR A 117 33.87 12.07 18.02
C TYR A 117 34.44 13.34 18.67
N GLY A 118 35.48 13.92 18.05
CA GLY A 118 35.95 15.27 18.42
C GLY A 118 34.82 16.30 18.31
N ASP A 119 35.08 17.54 18.76
CA ASP A 119 34.13 18.66 18.97
C ASP A 119 33.24 19.11 17.78
N LYS A 120 33.14 18.33 16.70
CA LYS A 120 32.47 18.67 15.44
C LYS A 120 31.05 18.12 15.27
N ILE A 121 30.53 17.28 16.16
CA ILE A 121 29.09 16.91 16.10
C ILE A 121 28.27 18.05 16.72
N PRO A 122 27.26 18.62 16.01
CA PRO A 122 26.33 19.58 16.60
C PRO A 122 25.73 19.02 17.89
N ARG A 123 25.65 19.84 18.95
CA ARG A 123 25.19 19.39 20.28
C ARG A 123 23.83 18.65 20.29
N ASN A 124 23.05 18.79 19.22
CA ASN A 124 21.69 18.27 19.05
C ASN A 124 21.55 17.16 17.99
N TYR A 125 22.64 16.61 17.43
CA TYR A 125 22.55 15.51 16.47
C TYR A 125 22.33 14.17 17.21
N ILE A 126 21.24 13.49 16.89
CA ILE A 126 20.92 12.15 17.39
C ILE A 126 20.69 11.25 16.18
N GLU A 127 21.67 10.40 15.86
CA GLU A 127 21.46 9.28 14.96
C GLU A 127 20.98 8.07 15.77
N LEU A 128 19.81 7.54 15.42
CA LEU A 128 19.30 6.32 16.03
C LEU A 128 20.07 5.11 15.45
N PRO A 129 20.47 4.13 16.29
CA PRO A 129 20.94 2.84 15.80
C PRO A 129 19.80 2.07 15.12
N PRO A 130 20.07 0.97 14.38
CA PRO A 130 19.05 0.24 13.64
C PRO A 130 17.89 -0.27 14.51
N SER A 131 18.17 -0.66 15.76
CA SER A 131 17.16 -0.99 16.78
C SER A 131 16.24 0.20 17.04
N GLY A 132 16.79 1.36 17.38
CA GLY A 132 16.02 2.59 17.59
C GLY A 132 15.24 3.02 16.34
N LYS A 133 15.81 2.85 15.13
CA LYS A 133 15.11 3.13 13.87
C LYS A 133 13.90 2.22 13.67
N GLY A 134 14.05 0.93 13.90
CA GLY A 134 12.92 0.02 13.76
C GLY A 134 11.87 0.20 14.87
N GLN A 135 12.25 0.61 16.09
CA GLN A 135 11.31 1.04 17.13
C GLN A 135 10.51 2.30 16.72
N MET A 136 11.13 3.24 16.00
CA MET A 136 10.39 4.39 15.44
C MET A 136 9.39 3.94 14.36
N ILE A 137 9.78 3.01 13.49
CA ILE A 137 8.89 2.48 12.43
C ILE A 137 7.73 1.67 13.04
N LYS A 138 8.01 0.82 14.03
CA LYS A 138 6.99 0.17 14.86
C LYS A 138 6.09 1.19 15.57
N GLY A 139 6.65 2.35 15.87
CA GLY A 139 5.95 3.54 16.32
C GLY A 139 5.10 4.24 15.26
N GLY A 140 4.87 3.66 14.08
CA GLY A 140 4.07 4.27 13.01
C GLY A 140 4.80 5.34 12.20
N ILE A 141 6.13 5.47 12.33
CA ILE A 141 6.91 6.36 11.44
C ILE A 141 7.15 5.65 10.11
N GLY A 142 6.58 6.19 9.04
CA GLY A 142 6.79 5.67 7.70
C GLY A 142 5.71 6.17 6.75
N SER A 143 6.11 6.45 5.52
CA SER A 143 5.25 7.01 4.50
C SER A 143 5.60 6.40 3.15
N ILE A 144 4.60 6.28 2.29
CA ILE A 144 4.72 5.76 0.94
C ILE A 144 4.13 6.71 -0.07
N ARG A 145 4.61 6.66 -1.31
CA ARG A 145 4.04 7.37 -2.45
C ARG A 145 3.52 6.37 -3.46
N LEU A 146 2.29 6.55 -3.90
CA LEU A 146 1.60 5.67 -4.84
C LEU A 146 1.39 6.37 -6.18
N THR A 147 1.29 5.58 -7.24
CA THR A 147 0.86 6.09 -8.56
C THR A 147 -0.66 6.05 -8.67
N SER A 148 -1.22 6.76 -9.65
CA SER A 148 -2.65 6.74 -9.92
C SER A 148 -3.11 5.33 -10.34
N LYS A 149 -4.40 5.05 -10.14
CA LYS A 149 -5.00 3.76 -10.50
C LYS A 149 -6.33 4.00 -11.21
N ILE A 150 -6.65 3.13 -12.16
CA ILE A 150 -7.93 3.16 -12.86
C ILE A 150 -8.91 2.24 -12.13
N PHE A 151 -10.04 2.79 -11.69
CA PHE A 151 -11.14 2.04 -11.09
C PHE A 151 -12.43 2.38 -11.82
N LYS A 152 -13.14 1.36 -12.34
CA LYS A 152 -14.39 1.56 -13.11
C LYS A 152 -14.25 2.64 -14.21
N ASN A 153 -13.13 2.62 -14.95
CA ASN A 153 -12.75 3.60 -15.98
C ASN A 153 -12.48 5.03 -15.48
N GLU A 154 -12.35 5.24 -14.18
CA GLU A 154 -11.94 6.53 -13.60
C GLU A 154 -10.53 6.45 -13.04
N GLU A 155 -9.69 7.42 -13.38
CA GLU A 155 -8.40 7.58 -12.73
C GLU A 155 -8.57 8.19 -11.33
N LYS A 156 -8.01 7.51 -10.32
CA LYS A 156 -7.99 7.91 -8.92
C LYS A 156 -6.56 8.10 -8.44
N TYR A 157 -6.38 9.09 -7.58
CA TYR A 157 -5.11 9.45 -6.95
C TYR A 157 -5.18 9.19 -5.45
N PHE A 158 -4.05 8.77 -4.89
CA PHE A 158 -3.90 8.43 -3.47
C PHE A 158 -3.07 9.50 -2.79
N LEU A 159 -3.66 10.18 -1.82
CA LEU A 159 -3.04 11.28 -1.08
C LEU A 159 -3.23 11.11 0.42
N CYS A 160 -2.71 12.06 1.18
CA CYS A 160 -2.87 12.13 2.62
C CYS A 160 -3.33 13.52 3.05
N ALA A 161 -4.29 13.59 3.96
CA ALA A 161 -4.60 14.82 4.70
C ALA A 161 -3.90 14.80 6.06
N SER A 162 -3.29 15.91 6.48
CA SER A 162 -2.67 16.02 7.80
C SER A 162 -2.86 17.41 8.41
N SER A 163 -3.38 17.48 9.63
CA SER A 163 -3.65 18.75 10.33
C SER A 163 -2.37 19.50 10.72
N ASN A 164 -1.25 18.79 10.85
CA ASN A 164 0.07 19.35 11.21
C ASN A 164 1.10 19.27 10.08
N GLY A 165 0.75 18.72 8.91
CA GLY A 165 1.66 18.57 7.78
C GLY A 165 2.63 17.39 7.88
N VAL A 166 2.44 16.47 8.83
CA VAL A 166 3.23 15.25 8.96
C VAL A 166 2.51 14.10 8.28
N SER A 167 3.12 13.52 7.25
CA SER A 167 2.52 12.45 6.40
C SER A 167 2.19 11.18 7.15
N HIS A 168 3.11 10.64 7.96
CA HIS A 168 2.91 9.39 8.71
C HIS A 168 1.87 9.50 9.84
N GLU A 169 1.43 10.72 10.17
CA GLU A 169 0.34 11.00 11.12
C GLU A 169 -1.01 11.22 10.44
N GLY A 170 -1.03 11.36 9.11
CA GLY A 170 -2.21 11.82 8.41
C GLY A 170 -3.24 10.73 8.14
N ILE A 171 -4.21 11.08 7.31
CA ILE A 171 -5.38 10.30 6.95
C ILE A 171 -5.30 9.98 5.46
N PRO A 172 -5.25 8.70 5.07
CA PRO A 172 -5.28 8.29 3.66
C PRO A 172 -6.54 8.79 2.97
N MET A 173 -6.39 9.25 1.74
CA MET A 173 -7.48 9.73 0.91
C MET A 173 -7.37 9.19 -0.50
N VAL A 174 -8.53 8.97 -1.12
CA VAL A 174 -8.66 8.66 -2.54
C VAL A 174 -9.44 9.79 -3.18
N ILE A 175 -8.88 10.38 -4.23
CA ILE A 175 -9.48 11.54 -4.90
C ILE A 175 -9.57 11.32 -6.41
N SER A 176 -10.52 11.97 -7.07
CA SER A 176 -10.66 11.94 -8.53
C SER A 176 -9.56 12.75 -9.22
N ALA A 177 -9.30 12.47 -10.50
CA ALA A 177 -8.42 13.30 -11.34
C ALA A 177 -8.83 14.80 -11.34
N ASN A 178 -10.13 15.07 -11.30
CA ASN A 178 -10.64 16.45 -11.24
C ASN A 178 -10.21 17.15 -9.95
N GLU A 179 -10.39 16.52 -8.78
CA GLU A 179 -9.96 17.11 -7.51
C GLU A 179 -8.43 17.18 -7.41
N TYR A 180 -7.71 16.19 -7.95
CA TYR A 180 -6.25 16.14 -7.94
C TYR A 180 -5.64 17.34 -8.69
N SER A 181 -6.16 17.65 -9.87
CA SER A 181 -5.68 18.80 -10.66
C SER A 181 -5.84 20.15 -9.94
N LYS A 182 -6.81 20.29 -9.02
CA LYS A 182 -7.02 21.52 -8.24
C LYS A 182 -5.97 21.74 -7.15
N VAL A 183 -5.33 20.67 -6.69
CA VAL A 183 -4.46 20.71 -5.50
C VAL A 183 -2.98 20.45 -5.81
N ILE A 184 -2.67 19.67 -6.84
CA ILE A 184 -1.30 19.16 -7.05
C ILE A 184 -0.27 20.27 -7.26
N ASP A 185 -0.60 21.27 -8.08
CA ASP A 185 0.31 22.38 -8.37
C ASP A 185 0.60 23.19 -7.11
N LYS A 186 -0.44 23.44 -6.29
CA LYS A 186 -0.30 24.12 -5.00
C LYS A 186 0.58 23.30 -4.05
N ILE A 187 0.34 22.00 -3.94
CA ILE A 187 1.12 21.12 -3.06
C ILE A 187 2.60 21.11 -3.49
N LYS A 188 2.90 21.04 -4.80
CA LYS A 188 4.28 20.94 -5.30
C LYS A 188 5.04 22.26 -5.26
N THR A 189 4.41 23.34 -5.71
CA THR A 189 5.07 24.64 -5.88
C THR A 189 5.04 25.48 -4.61
N GLU A 190 4.00 25.31 -3.81
CA GLU A 190 3.74 26.09 -2.61
C GLU A 190 3.88 25.26 -1.32
N SER A 191 4.62 24.14 -1.34
CA SER A 191 4.82 23.27 -0.15
C SER A 191 5.42 23.98 1.07
N ARG A 192 6.05 25.14 0.85
CA ARG A 192 6.60 26.03 1.89
C ARG A 192 5.57 26.97 2.50
N PHE A 193 4.41 27.13 1.88
CA PHE A 193 3.32 27.96 2.37
C PHE A 193 2.34 27.11 3.17
N ASP A 194 1.69 27.72 4.17
CA ASP A 194 0.72 27.06 5.04
C ASP A 194 -0.65 26.93 4.35
N ILE A 195 -0.70 26.29 3.18
CA ILE A 195 -1.96 26.07 2.46
C ILE A 195 -2.75 24.98 3.17
N ARG A 196 -3.99 25.33 3.52
CA ARG A 196 -4.91 24.46 4.21
C ARG A 196 -6.21 24.32 3.43
N PHE A 197 -6.87 23.21 3.65
CA PHE A 197 -8.04 22.78 2.90
C PHE A 197 -9.12 22.29 3.85
N SER A 198 -10.37 22.57 3.47
CA SER A 198 -11.53 21.83 3.94
C SER A 198 -11.76 20.67 2.98
N ILE A 199 -11.78 19.45 3.51
CA ILE A 199 -11.85 18.21 2.72
C ILE A 199 -13.02 17.40 3.24
N CYS A 200 -14.00 17.12 2.38
CA CYS A 200 -15.15 16.30 2.75
C CYS A 200 -15.22 15.04 1.89
N GLY A 201 -15.56 13.92 2.51
CA GLY A 201 -15.72 12.66 1.81
C GLY A 201 -16.38 11.59 2.67
N LYS A 202 -16.57 10.41 2.09
CA LYS A 202 -17.13 9.25 2.77
C LYS A 202 -16.02 8.39 3.35
N LEU A 203 -16.17 8.02 4.62
CA LEU A 203 -15.26 7.07 5.25
C LEU A 203 -15.48 5.69 4.66
N LYS A 204 -14.43 5.12 4.08
CA LYS A 204 -14.43 3.75 3.56
C LYS A 204 -13.43 2.93 4.33
N MET A 205 -13.63 1.62 4.34
CA MET A 205 -12.73 0.66 4.97
C MET A 205 -12.09 -0.20 3.88
N LEU A 206 -10.76 -0.37 3.94
CA LEU A 206 -10.12 -1.38 3.12
C LEU A 206 -10.68 -2.75 3.55
N PRO A 207 -11.13 -3.58 2.61
CA PRO A 207 -11.73 -4.87 2.91
C PRO A 207 -10.68 -5.78 3.57
N VAL A 208 -10.76 -5.87 4.90
CA VAL A 208 -9.79 -6.58 5.76
C VAL A 208 -9.82 -8.08 5.46
N GLU A 209 -10.95 -8.58 4.96
CA GLU A 209 -11.16 -9.97 4.55
C GLU A 209 -10.21 -10.41 3.42
N PHE A 210 -9.73 -9.46 2.61
CA PHE A 210 -8.77 -9.75 1.55
C PHE A 210 -7.31 -9.64 2.00
N SER A 211 -7.05 -9.10 3.19
CA SER A 211 -5.71 -9.18 3.76
C SER A 211 -5.39 -10.65 3.99
N SER A 212 -4.37 -11.14 3.29
CA SER A 212 -3.87 -12.51 3.51
C SER A 212 -3.24 -12.69 4.89
N PHE A 213 -3.16 -11.62 5.68
CA PHE A 213 -2.35 -11.53 6.88
C PHE A 213 -3.07 -10.79 8.02
N LYS A 214 -3.41 -11.51 9.09
CA LYS A 214 -4.12 -10.94 10.25
C LYS A 214 -3.18 -10.27 11.27
N PHE A 215 -2.33 -9.33 10.85
CA PHE A 215 -1.35 -8.69 11.74
C PHE A 215 -1.68 -7.26 12.19
N SER A 216 -2.64 -6.57 11.56
CA SER A 216 -3.03 -5.23 12.01
C SER A 216 -3.87 -5.31 13.30
N ARG A 217 -3.22 -5.03 14.44
CA ARG A 217 -3.77 -5.06 15.80
C ARG A 217 -4.83 -3.97 16.02
N GLY A 218 -6.08 -4.24 15.66
CA GLY A 218 -7.24 -3.44 16.11
C GLY A 218 -7.34 -2.02 15.54
N ILE A 219 -6.50 -1.64 14.58
CA ILE A 219 -6.60 -0.35 13.89
C ILE A 219 -7.44 -0.54 12.63
N PRO A 220 -8.55 0.20 12.46
CA PRO A 220 -9.34 0.11 11.23
C PRO A 220 -8.55 0.69 10.06
N LYS A 221 -8.54 -0.04 8.94
CA LYS A 221 -7.87 0.37 7.70
C LYS A 221 -8.76 1.34 6.92
N TYR A 222 -9.01 2.51 7.50
CA TYR A 222 -9.85 3.53 6.88
C TYR A 222 -9.11 4.37 5.85
N TYR A 223 -9.85 4.82 4.84
CA TYR A 223 -9.47 5.92 3.95
C TYR A 223 -10.70 6.80 3.69
N LEU A 224 -10.46 8.05 3.29
CA LEU A 224 -11.50 8.98 2.89
C LEU A 224 -11.67 8.94 1.36
N ASP A 225 -12.85 8.57 0.89
CA ASP A 225 -13.25 8.71 -0.51
C ASP A 225 -13.77 10.14 -0.70
N VAL A 226 -12.93 11.01 -1.27
CA VAL A 226 -13.12 12.47 -1.22
C VAL A 226 -14.11 12.92 -2.27
N ASP A 227 -15.17 13.59 -1.81
CA ASP A 227 -16.19 14.20 -2.65
C ASP A 227 -15.78 15.60 -3.09
N SER A 228 -15.16 16.38 -2.20
CA SER A 228 -14.86 17.79 -2.46
C SER A 228 -13.67 18.30 -1.67
N ILE A 229 -12.85 19.15 -2.32
CA ILE A 229 -11.73 19.86 -1.70
C ILE A 229 -11.89 21.37 -1.94
N TYR A 230 -11.80 22.15 -0.86
CA TYR A 230 -11.83 23.61 -0.92
C TYR A 230 -10.61 24.20 -0.24
N PRO A 231 -9.86 25.12 -0.89
CA PRO A 231 -8.80 25.84 -0.21
C PRO A 231 -9.40 26.78 0.84
N GLU A 232 -8.84 26.78 2.04
CA GLU A 232 -9.21 27.76 3.07
C GLU A 232 -8.43 29.05 2.83
N HIS A 233 -9.13 30.11 2.44
CA HIS A 233 -8.53 31.43 2.27
C HIS A 233 -8.22 32.03 3.65
N ASN A 234 -6.96 31.93 4.07
CA ASN A 234 -6.30 32.67 5.17
C ASN A 234 -7.26 33.48 6.05
N GLN A 235 -8.04 32.81 6.90
CA GLN A 235 -8.44 33.45 8.13
C GLN A 235 -7.19 33.42 8.99
N SER A 236 -6.54 34.57 9.10
CA SER A 236 -5.39 34.90 9.93
C SER A 236 -5.30 34.01 11.17
N SER A 237 -4.67 32.84 11.05
CA SER A 237 -4.55 31.95 12.20
C SER A 237 -3.53 32.60 13.14
N PRO A 238 -3.91 33.04 14.35
CA PRO A 238 -3.05 33.86 15.20
C PRO A 238 -1.89 33.08 15.84
N LEU A 239 -1.70 31.81 15.46
CA LEU A 239 -0.73 30.92 16.09
C LEU A 239 0.37 30.54 15.09
N ASN A 240 1.49 31.25 15.26
CA ASN A 240 2.81 31.08 14.68
C ASN A 240 3.37 29.65 14.79
N MET A 241 2.87 28.69 14.03
CA MET A 241 3.65 27.51 13.64
C MET A 241 3.36 27.17 12.19
N SER A 242 4.05 27.87 11.28
CA SER A 242 4.36 27.32 9.96
C SER A 242 5.13 26.03 10.17
N THR A 243 4.41 24.90 10.26
CA THR A 243 5.02 23.59 10.23
C THR A 243 5.23 23.25 8.77
N ASN A 244 6.49 23.25 8.31
CA ASN A 244 6.82 22.70 7.00
C ASN A 244 6.21 21.29 6.90
N GLN A 245 5.81 20.90 5.68
CA GLN A 245 5.40 19.52 5.44
C GLN A 245 6.59 18.58 5.74
N ILE A 246 6.33 17.49 6.45
CA ILE A 246 7.33 16.49 6.82
C ILE A 246 6.90 15.13 6.28
N VAL A 247 7.77 14.56 5.46
CA VAL A 247 7.67 13.20 4.94
C VAL A 247 8.67 12.33 5.66
N SER A 248 8.28 11.10 6.03
CA SER A 248 9.17 10.12 6.66
C SER A 248 9.20 8.86 5.82
N VAL A 249 10.26 8.65 5.04
CA VAL A 249 10.41 7.45 4.21
C VAL A 249 11.24 6.41 4.94
N ALA A 250 10.82 5.15 4.86
CA ALA A 250 11.45 4.04 5.56
C ALA A 250 11.85 2.94 4.58
N ILE A 251 12.97 2.28 4.86
CA ILE A 251 13.43 1.09 4.15
C ILE A 251 13.68 -0.04 5.13
N MET A 252 13.52 -1.25 4.62
CA MET A 252 14.02 -2.46 5.24
C MET A 252 15.20 -2.97 4.41
N TYR A 253 16.29 -3.40 5.04
CA TYR A 253 17.49 -3.86 4.34
C TYR A 253 18.11 -5.08 5.02
N GLY A 254 18.77 -5.93 4.25
CA GLY A 254 19.47 -7.12 4.75
C GLY A 254 20.84 -6.80 5.33
N VAL A 255 21.27 -7.59 6.33
CA VAL A 255 22.58 -7.47 6.99
C VAL A 255 23.63 -8.40 6.37
N ASP A 256 23.26 -9.37 5.54
CA ASP A 256 24.21 -10.24 4.84
C ASP A 256 23.59 -10.70 3.52
N ASN A 257 24.43 -10.89 2.50
CA ASN A 257 24.04 -11.46 1.21
C ASN A 257 23.50 -12.89 1.37
N ASP A 258 24.07 -13.67 2.30
CA ASP A 258 23.65 -15.05 2.56
C ASP A 258 22.53 -15.16 3.62
N MET A 259 22.37 -14.14 4.47
CA MET A 259 21.32 -14.04 5.48
C MET A 259 20.35 -12.90 5.17
N ARG A 260 19.58 -13.04 4.07
CA ARG A 260 18.43 -12.18 3.71
C ARG A 260 17.39 -11.98 4.83
N TYR A 261 17.50 -12.74 5.92
CA TYR A 261 16.51 -12.87 6.98
C TYR A 261 16.87 -12.11 8.26
N ASP A 262 18.12 -11.65 8.40
CA ASP A 262 18.47 -10.62 9.38
C ASP A 262 18.25 -9.27 8.72
N SER A 263 17.03 -8.77 8.83
CA SER A 263 16.63 -7.48 8.31
C SER A 263 16.76 -6.40 9.38
N LYS A 264 17.27 -5.24 8.99
CA LYS A 264 17.25 -4.00 9.78
C LYS A 264 16.38 -2.97 9.08
N TRP A 265 16.10 -1.88 9.79
CA TRP A 265 15.35 -0.77 9.25
C TRP A 265 16.10 0.53 9.35
N SER A 266 15.73 1.45 8.47
CA SER A 266 16.08 2.85 8.59
C SER A 266 14.92 3.71 8.10
N PHE A 267 14.89 4.95 8.55
CA PHE A 267 13.99 5.96 8.01
C PHE A 267 14.70 7.31 7.96
N CYS A 268 14.29 8.15 7.03
CA CYS A 268 14.77 9.51 6.87
C CYS A 268 13.57 10.45 6.74
N GLN A 269 13.68 11.64 7.32
CA GLN A 269 12.66 12.68 7.20
C GLN A 269 13.14 13.78 6.27
N PHE A 270 12.24 14.29 5.45
CA PHE A 270 12.53 15.40 4.55
C PHE A 270 11.28 16.26 4.34
N THR A 271 11.49 17.48 3.83
CA THR A 271 10.42 18.35 3.37
C THR A 271 10.26 18.20 1.86
N PRO A 272 9.08 17.82 1.35
CA PRO A 272 8.88 17.59 -0.08
C PRO A 272 9.03 18.88 -0.88
N ASP A 273 9.57 18.76 -2.09
CA ASP A 273 9.76 19.85 -3.04
C ASP A 273 9.41 19.40 -4.47
N SER A 274 9.03 20.33 -5.33
CA SER A 274 8.58 20.06 -6.70
C SER A 274 9.60 19.32 -7.58
N GLN A 275 10.88 19.30 -7.20
CA GLN A 275 11.96 18.67 -7.96
C GLN A 275 12.52 17.42 -7.28
N ASP A 276 11.88 16.94 -6.21
CA ASP A 276 12.32 15.80 -5.41
C ASP A 276 13.79 15.93 -4.93
N LYS A 277 14.33 17.15 -4.79
CA LYS A 277 15.73 17.36 -4.37
C LYS A 277 15.95 16.86 -2.95
N GLN A 278 15.07 17.18 -2.03
CA GLN A 278 15.13 16.74 -0.64
C GLN A 278 14.87 15.23 -0.52
N LEU A 279 14.01 14.67 -1.39
CA LEU A 279 13.82 13.23 -1.50
C LEU A 279 15.14 12.54 -1.91
N ASN A 280 15.83 13.04 -2.93
CA ASN A 280 17.10 12.46 -3.37
C ASN A 280 18.18 12.52 -2.26
N VAL A 281 18.21 13.61 -1.47
CA VAL A 281 19.09 13.71 -0.28
C VAL A 281 18.73 12.64 0.76
N ALA A 282 17.44 12.45 1.04
CA ALA A 282 16.97 11.42 1.97
C ALA A 282 17.31 10.00 1.47
N VAL A 283 17.14 9.71 0.19
CA VAL A 283 17.52 8.45 -0.46
C VAL A 283 19.01 8.17 -0.30
N ASN A 284 19.86 9.15 -0.60
CA ASN A 284 21.32 9.00 -0.45
C ASN A 284 21.71 8.75 1.00
N TRP A 285 21.05 9.42 1.95
CA TRP A 285 21.26 9.17 3.37
C TRP A 285 20.84 7.75 3.78
N LEU A 286 19.72 7.25 3.25
CA LEU A 286 19.26 5.88 3.50
C LEU A 286 20.22 4.84 2.92
N LYS A 287 20.77 5.06 1.73
CA LYS A 287 21.80 4.20 1.12
C LYS A 287 23.06 4.15 1.99
N ASP A 288 23.56 5.31 2.42
CA ASP A 288 24.70 5.39 3.33
C ASP A 288 24.43 4.67 4.66
N TYR A 289 23.25 4.87 5.23
CA TYR A 289 22.88 4.22 6.48
C TYR A 289 22.83 2.69 6.33
N ALA A 290 22.18 2.18 5.28
CA ALA A 290 22.13 0.75 5.03
C ALA A 290 23.55 0.17 4.84
N PHE A 291 24.41 0.85 4.08
CA PHE A 291 25.81 0.46 3.91
C PHE A 291 26.57 0.39 5.26
N ARG A 292 26.44 1.43 6.10
CA ARG A 292 27.13 1.49 7.40
C ARG A 292 26.72 0.37 8.38
N TYR A 293 25.46 -0.06 8.34
CA TYR A 293 24.91 -1.00 9.33
C TYR A 293 24.63 -2.41 8.78
N SER A 294 24.88 -2.68 7.50
CA SER A 294 24.72 -4.00 6.89
C SER A 294 26.02 -4.79 6.77
N GLU A 295 27.19 -4.24 7.13
CA GLU A 295 28.50 -4.91 6.90
C GLU A 295 28.74 -5.32 5.42
N ASN A 296 27.89 -4.83 4.50
CA ASN A 296 27.87 -5.17 3.08
C ASN A 296 28.02 -3.90 2.25
N LYS A 297 28.81 -3.99 1.17
CA LYS A 297 29.02 -2.88 0.26
C LYS A 297 27.79 -2.54 -0.57
N GLU A 298 26.94 -3.54 -0.81
CA GLU A 298 25.73 -3.43 -1.61
C GLU A 298 24.58 -4.10 -0.85
N PRO A 299 24.04 -3.46 0.20
CA PRO A 299 22.95 -4.03 0.96
C PRO A 299 21.72 -4.25 0.07
N ILE A 300 21.12 -5.43 0.16
CA ILE A 300 19.83 -5.73 -0.47
C ILE A 300 18.77 -4.92 0.28
N ILE A 301 18.02 -4.10 -0.46
CA ILE A 301 16.83 -3.44 0.06
C ILE A 301 15.69 -4.45 -0.04
N ILE A 302 15.00 -4.71 1.07
CA ILE A 302 13.93 -5.70 1.11
C ILE A 302 12.61 -5.05 0.72
N GLY A 303 12.34 -3.82 1.18
CA GLY A 303 11.16 -3.05 0.81
C GLY A 303 11.48 -1.57 0.68
N ASP A 304 10.90 -0.93 -0.33
CA ASP A 304 11.01 0.50 -0.62
C ASP A 304 9.71 1.25 -0.26
N PHE A 305 9.59 2.50 -0.71
CA PHE A 305 8.55 3.44 -0.26
C PHE A 305 7.91 4.28 -1.38
N ASP A 306 8.30 4.09 -2.64
CA ASP A 306 7.87 4.96 -3.74
C ASP A 306 7.53 4.15 -4.98
N GLU A 307 6.26 4.10 -5.33
CA GLU A 307 5.79 3.45 -6.54
C GLU A 307 6.12 4.24 -7.81
N GLN A 308 6.25 5.56 -7.70
CA GLN A 308 6.41 6.43 -8.88
C GLN A 308 7.84 6.42 -9.43
N LYS A 309 8.82 6.12 -8.59
CA LYS A 309 10.24 6.15 -8.96
C LYS A 309 11.04 5.08 -8.23
N GLU A 310 11.84 4.35 -8.98
CA GLU A 310 12.83 3.43 -8.44
C GLU A 310 14.04 4.22 -7.93
N HIS A 311 14.36 4.04 -6.64
CA HIS A 311 15.47 4.75 -5.98
C HIS A 311 16.68 3.85 -5.67
N PHE A 312 16.48 2.54 -5.70
CA PHE A 312 17.45 1.53 -5.30
C PHE A 312 17.57 0.47 -6.38
N ASP A 313 18.79 0.01 -6.66
CA ASP A 313 19.06 -0.90 -7.78
C ASP A 313 18.60 -2.34 -7.48
N ASN A 314 18.65 -2.75 -6.20
CA ASN A 314 18.35 -4.12 -5.76
C ASN A 314 17.27 -4.11 -4.66
N VAL A 315 16.00 -4.10 -5.07
CA VAL A 315 14.84 -4.20 -4.16
C VAL A 315 14.17 -5.58 -4.29
N GLU A 316 14.11 -6.34 -3.20
CA GLU A 316 13.51 -7.68 -3.16
C GLU A 316 11.98 -7.63 -3.36
N PHE A 317 11.31 -6.73 -2.65
CA PHE A 317 9.88 -6.47 -2.78
C PHE A 317 9.64 -4.99 -3.10
N PRO A 318 9.76 -4.58 -4.39
CA PRO A 318 9.39 -3.23 -4.80
C PRO A 318 7.89 -3.00 -4.61
N ILE A 319 7.48 -1.83 -4.12
CA ILE A 319 6.06 -1.49 -3.93
C ILE A 319 5.27 -1.63 -5.23
N SER A 320 5.85 -1.18 -6.36
CA SER A 320 5.22 -1.29 -7.70
C SER A 320 4.84 -2.73 -8.03
N LYS A 321 5.71 -3.69 -7.71
CA LYS A 321 5.48 -5.12 -7.90
C LYS A 321 4.45 -5.69 -6.93
N ILE A 322 4.55 -5.34 -5.65
CA ILE A 322 3.64 -5.84 -4.61
C ILE A 322 2.21 -5.39 -4.83
N ILE A 323 2.01 -4.10 -5.13
CA ILE A 323 0.70 -3.56 -5.47
C ILE A 323 0.13 -4.29 -6.68
N ASN A 324 0.98 -4.66 -7.62
CA ASN A 324 0.58 -5.37 -8.82
C ASN A 324 0.35 -6.87 -8.62
N GLY A 325 0.66 -7.41 -7.44
CA GLY A 325 0.64 -8.85 -7.18
C GLY A 325 1.77 -9.62 -7.88
N ASP A 326 2.77 -8.92 -8.41
CA ASP A 326 3.92 -9.47 -9.13
C ASP A 326 5.10 -9.72 -8.19
N TYR A 327 4.94 -10.65 -7.25
CA TYR A 327 6.00 -11.03 -6.32
C TYR A 327 6.20 -12.53 -6.30
N ASN A 328 7.41 -12.98 -5.98
CA ASN A 328 7.72 -14.40 -5.89
C ASN A 328 7.19 -14.98 -4.56
N PRO A 329 6.16 -15.85 -4.58
CA PRO A 329 5.59 -16.41 -3.35
C PRO A 329 6.54 -17.33 -2.60
N GLU A 330 7.50 -17.97 -3.28
CA GLU A 330 8.50 -18.83 -2.64
C GLU A 330 9.44 -18.00 -1.76
N ILE A 331 9.82 -16.81 -2.23
CA ILE A 331 10.64 -15.86 -1.46
C ILE A 331 9.85 -15.41 -0.23
N VAL A 332 8.58 -15.01 -0.41
CA VAL A 332 7.70 -14.63 0.71
C VAL A 332 7.57 -15.77 1.73
N GLN A 333 7.28 -16.99 1.28
CA GLN A 333 7.20 -18.17 2.14
C GLN A 333 8.52 -18.45 2.87
N SER A 334 9.67 -18.20 2.25
CA SER A 334 10.98 -18.38 2.89
C SER A 334 11.17 -17.45 4.09
N TYR A 335 10.70 -16.19 4.01
CA TYR A 335 10.69 -15.25 5.14
C TYR A 335 9.80 -15.78 6.28
N PHE A 336 8.60 -16.29 5.98
CA PHE A 336 7.69 -16.76 7.01
C PHE A 336 8.12 -18.10 7.66
N LYS A 337 8.60 -19.05 6.85
CA LYS A 337 9.03 -20.38 7.31
C LYS A 337 10.19 -20.30 8.30
N ARG A 338 11.20 -19.46 8.03
CA ARG A 338 12.35 -19.28 8.95
C ARG A 338 11.98 -18.53 10.23
N ASN A 339 10.93 -17.72 10.20
CA ASN A 339 10.37 -17.10 11.38
C ASN A 339 9.38 -18.02 12.14
N HIS A 340 9.35 -19.31 11.83
CA HIS A 340 8.49 -20.33 12.44
C HIS A 340 6.99 -19.99 12.40
N ILE A 341 6.57 -19.26 11.37
CA ILE A 341 5.16 -18.90 11.18
C ILE A 341 4.59 -19.74 10.04
N ASN A 342 3.63 -20.58 10.42
CA ASN A 342 2.84 -21.34 9.47
C ASN A 342 1.86 -20.39 8.80
N LEU A 343 2.26 -19.88 7.64
CA LEU A 343 1.39 -19.07 6.82
C LEU A 343 0.67 -19.93 5.81
N THR A 344 -0.65 -20.01 5.95
CA THR A 344 -1.51 -20.47 4.88
C THR A 344 -1.66 -19.32 3.90
N LEU A 345 -0.70 -19.20 2.98
CA LEU A 345 -0.76 -18.25 1.88
C LEU A 345 -1.88 -18.72 0.94
N ASN A 346 -3.10 -18.24 1.16
CA ASN A 346 -4.21 -18.53 0.27
C ASN A 346 -4.08 -17.63 -0.95
N MET A 347 -3.40 -18.15 -1.98
CA MET A 347 -3.31 -17.49 -3.28
C MET A 347 -4.63 -17.67 -4.03
N GLY A 348 -5.60 -16.82 -3.73
CA GLY A 348 -6.92 -16.82 -4.37
C GLY A 348 -8.07 -16.63 -3.38
N ASP A 349 -9.28 -16.82 -3.88
CA ASP A 349 -10.49 -16.74 -3.07
C ASP A 349 -10.58 -17.94 -2.10
N VAL A 350 -10.83 -17.66 -0.82
CA VAL A 350 -10.98 -18.68 0.22
C VAL A 350 -12.45 -19.02 0.38
N PHE A 351 -12.86 -20.12 -0.23
CA PHE A 351 -14.21 -20.65 -0.10
C PHE A 351 -14.30 -21.59 1.10
N LYS A 352 -15.23 -21.35 2.02
CA LYS A 352 -15.50 -22.23 3.17
C LYS A 352 -16.99 -22.55 3.23
N ASN A 353 -17.31 -23.80 3.57
CA ASN A 353 -18.68 -24.30 3.73
C ASN A 353 -19.57 -24.13 2.49
N ILE A 354 -19.01 -24.25 1.30
CA ILE A 354 -19.78 -24.19 0.05
C ILE A 354 -20.07 -25.61 -0.41
N SER A 355 -21.35 -25.91 -0.64
CA SER A 355 -21.82 -27.18 -1.22
C SER A 355 -22.84 -26.90 -2.31
N ASN A 356 -22.84 -27.71 -3.37
CA ASN A 356 -23.74 -27.59 -4.52
C ASN A 356 -23.77 -26.21 -5.22
N THR A 357 -22.63 -25.53 -5.32
CA THR A 357 -22.51 -24.27 -6.06
C THR A 357 -21.25 -24.27 -6.89
N THR A 358 -21.36 -23.86 -8.15
CA THR A 358 -20.22 -23.63 -9.05
C THR A 358 -19.51 -22.37 -8.58
N ILE A 359 -18.22 -22.51 -8.30
CA ILE A 359 -17.39 -21.43 -7.83
C ILE A 359 -16.48 -21.01 -8.98
N VAL A 360 -16.75 -19.85 -9.58
CA VAL A 360 -15.87 -19.25 -10.59
C VAL A 360 -14.83 -18.39 -9.86
N ASN A 361 -13.57 -18.82 -9.91
CA ASN A 361 -12.48 -18.08 -9.26
C ASN A 361 -12.14 -16.83 -10.06
N ARG A 362 -12.56 -15.66 -9.57
CA ARG A 362 -12.40 -14.38 -10.26
C ARG A 362 -10.94 -13.98 -10.43
N SER A 363 -10.05 -14.46 -9.57
CA SER A 363 -8.60 -14.20 -9.66
C SER A 363 -7.95 -15.01 -10.79
N LEU A 364 -8.38 -16.26 -10.98
CA LEU A 364 -7.99 -17.10 -12.12
C LEU A 364 -8.53 -16.49 -13.42
N LEU A 365 -9.80 -16.08 -13.44
CA LEU A 365 -10.43 -15.35 -14.54
C LEU A 365 -9.61 -14.10 -14.91
N HIS A 366 -9.30 -13.25 -13.93
CA HIS A 366 -8.55 -12.01 -14.12
C HIS A 366 -7.12 -12.27 -14.60
N SER A 367 -6.44 -13.30 -14.09
CA SER A 367 -5.10 -13.67 -14.57
C SER A 367 -5.10 -14.20 -16.01
N SER A 368 -6.14 -14.94 -16.39
CA SER A 368 -6.39 -15.34 -17.78
C SER A 368 -6.70 -14.13 -18.67
N PHE A 369 -7.38 -13.11 -18.13
CA PHE A 369 -7.66 -11.85 -18.83
C PHE A 369 -6.43 -10.98 -19.05
N VAL A 370 -5.57 -10.79 -18.03
CA VAL A 370 -4.32 -10.03 -18.20
C VAL A 370 -3.44 -10.69 -19.28
N LYS A 371 -3.42 -12.03 -19.32
CA LYS A 371 -2.75 -12.77 -20.39
C LYS A 371 -3.44 -12.58 -21.75
N ALA A 372 -4.77 -12.63 -21.81
CA ALA A 372 -5.54 -12.44 -23.04
C ALA A 372 -5.49 -11.00 -23.59
N GLU A 373 -5.43 -9.97 -22.73
CA GLU A 373 -5.23 -8.57 -23.14
C GLU A 373 -3.89 -8.39 -23.86
N SER A 374 -2.84 -9.05 -23.35
CA SER A 374 -1.51 -9.01 -23.96
C SER A 374 -1.39 -9.79 -25.28
N SER A 375 -2.25 -10.79 -25.52
CA SER A 375 -2.16 -11.68 -26.68
C SER A 375 -3.23 -11.44 -27.75
N VAL A 376 -4.42 -10.93 -27.39
CA VAL A 376 -5.59 -10.91 -28.28
C VAL A 376 -6.22 -9.53 -28.49
N GLY A 377 -5.99 -8.55 -27.59
CA GLY A 377 -6.44 -7.15 -27.72
C GLY A 377 -7.66 -6.76 -26.87
N PHE A 378 -7.78 -5.47 -26.52
CA PHE A 378 -8.74 -4.91 -25.54
C PHE A 378 -10.21 -5.25 -25.83
N ASP A 379 -10.65 -5.18 -27.09
CA ASP A 379 -12.04 -5.45 -27.46
C ASP A 379 -12.47 -6.89 -27.17
N LYS A 380 -11.53 -7.85 -27.20
CA LYS A 380 -11.80 -9.26 -26.93
C LYS A 380 -11.87 -9.58 -25.44
N ALA A 381 -11.16 -8.84 -24.59
CA ALA A 381 -11.26 -8.98 -23.14
C ALA A 381 -12.67 -8.61 -22.64
N ASN A 382 -13.26 -7.55 -23.19
CA ASN A 382 -14.63 -7.15 -22.86
C ASN A 382 -15.67 -8.21 -23.24
N VAL A 383 -15.50 -8.86 -24.40
CA VAL A 383 -16.36 -9.97 -24.84
C VAL A 383 -16.30 -11.15 -23.89
N LEU A 384 -15.10 -11.49 -23.40
CA LEU A 384 -14.96 -12.57 -22.43
C LEU A 384 -15.59 -12.23 -21.08
N ASN A 385 -15.60 -10.95 -20.66
CA ASN A 385 -16.32 -10.50 -19.46
C ASN A 385 -17.85 -10.64 -19.59
N GLU A 386 -18.40 -10.29 -20.75
CA GLU A 386 -19.82 -10.46 -21.05
C GLU A 386 -20.20 -11.96 -21.01
N ILE A 387 -19.39 -12.83 -21.63
CA ILE A 387 -19.60 -14.29 -21.61
C ILE A 387 -19.52 -14.84 -20.18
N ALA A 388 -18.49 -14.44 -19.41
CA ALA A 388 -18.31 -14.89 -18.04
C ALA A 388 -19.51 -14.55 -17.16
N SER A 389 -20.06 -13.34 -17.31
CA SER A 389 -21.24 -12.88 -16.56
C SER A 389 -22.46 -13.76 -16.86
N ILE A 390 -22.69 -14.07 -18.15
CA ILE A 390 -23.80 -14.94 -18.57
C ILE A 390 -23.61 -16.37 -18.06
N VAL A 391 -22.38 -16.91 -18.12
CA VAL A 391 -22.06 -18.23 -17.57
C VAL A 391 -22.30 -18.29 -16.06
N GLU A 392 -21.91 -17.25 -15.31
CA GLU A 392 -22.17 -17.13 -13.87
C GLU A 392 -23.68 -17.10 -13.56
N GLU A 393 -24.46 -16.36 -14.34
CA GLU A 393 -25.93 -16.28 -14.21
C GLU A 393 -26.62 -17.63 -14.40
N THR A 394 -26.09 -18.49 -15.27
CA THR A 394 -26.68 -19.83 -15.50
C THR A 394 -26.55 -20.76 -14.30
N LYS A 395 -25.59 -20.51 -13.40
CA LYS A 395 -25.21 -21.40 -12.29
C LYS A 395 -24.91 -22.84 -12.73
N SER A 396 -24.62 -23.06 -14.01
CA SER A 396 -24.31 -24.37 -14.58
C SER A 396 -22.83 -24.69 -14.35
N LYS A 397 -22.57 -25.81 -13.68
CA LYS A 397 -21.20 -26.31 -13.47
C LYS A 397 -20.51 -26.60 -14.80
N ASP A 398 -21.22 -27.25 -15.71
CA ASP A 398 -20.71 -27.64 -17.01
C ASP A 398 -20.36 -26.40 -17.85
N ALA A 399 -21.19 -25.35 -17.80
CA ALA A 399 -20.89 -24.09 -18.49
C ALA A 399 -19.62 -23.40 -17.94
N GLY A 400 -19.40 -23.45 -16.63
CA GLY A 400 -18.19 -22.93 -15.99
C GLY A 400 -16.93 -23.69 -16.42
N GLU A 401 -16.95 -25.03 -16.37
CA GLU A 401 -15.82 -25.87 -16.79
C GLU A 401 -15.48 -25.70 -18.28
N LEU A 402 -16.52 -25.53 -19.12
CA LEU A 402 -16.35 -25.24 -20.55
C LEU A 402 -15.77 -23.84 -20.78
N PHE A 403 -16.18 -22.84 -20.01
CA PHE A 403 -15.61 -21.49 -20.10
C PHE A 403 -14.14 -21.45 -19.69
N ASP A 404 -13.76 -22.16 -18.62
CA ASP A 404 -12.37 -22.28 -18.21
C ASP A 404 -11.52 -22.94 -19.29
N SER A 405 -12.00 -24.05 -19.86
CA SER A 405 -11.35 -24.74 -20.98
C SER A 405 -11.21 -23.84 -22.22
N PHE A 406 -12.19 -22.98 -22.47
CA PHE A 406 -12.17 -22.00 -23.56
C PHE A 406 -11.04 -20.97 -23.36
N ASN A 407 -10.93 -20.42 -22.14
CA ASN A 407 -9.89 -19.46 -21.79
C ASN A 407 -8.48 -20.09 -21.85
N GLU A 408 -8.34 -21.33 -21.38
CA GLU A 408 -7.06 -22.06 -21.45
C GLU A 408 -6.59 -22.28 -22.89
N GLU A 409 -7.49 -22.64 -23.81
CA GLU A 409 -7.15 -22.81 -25.22
C GLU A 409 -6.84 -21.47 -25.89
N LEU A 410 -7.59 -20.40 -25.59
CA LEU A 410 -7.32 -19.04 -26.09
C LEU A 410 -5.97 -18.49 -25.64
N ALA A 411 -5.52 -18.84 -24.44
CA ALA A 411 -4.26 -18.38 -23.88
C ALA A 411 -3.01 -19.07 -24.48
N LYS A 412 -3.18 -20.11 -25.32
CA LYS A 412 -2.05 -20.80 -25.96
C LYS A 412 -1.40 -19.89 -27.01
N PRO A 413 -0.07 -20.00 -27.25
CA PRO A 413 0.62 -19.23 -28.29
C PRO A 413 0.02 -19.40 -29.70
N GLN A 414 -0.58 -20.56 -29.97
CA GLN A 414 -1.31 -20.88 -31.19
C GLN A 414 -2.60 -21.63 -30.83
N PRO A 415 -3.71 -20.93 -30.57
CA PRO A 415 -5.00 -21.55 -30.25
C PRO A 415 -5.51 -22.37 -31.44
N LYS A 416 -6.09 -23.55 -31.15
CA LYS A 416 -6.70 -24.40 -32.19
C LYS A 416 -8.16 -24.02 -32.39
N ASN A 417 -8.46 -23.38 -33.52
CA ASN A 417 -9.83 -22.95 -33.87
C ASN A 417 -10.87 -24.09 -33.83
N THR A 418 -10.48 -25.32 -34.15
CA THR A 418 -11.36 -26.49 -34.08
C THR A 418 -11.76 -26.84 -32.63
N VAL A 419 -10.82 -26.70 -31.69
CA VAL A 419 -11.04 -26.92 -30.25
C VAL A 419 -11.92 -25.80 -29.70
N LEU A 420 -11.60 -24.54 -30.00
CA LEU A 420 -12.41 -23.38 -29.58
C LEU A 420 -13.86 -23.47 -30.08
N LYS A 421 -14.10 -23.86 -31.34
CA LYS A 421 -15.45 -24.07 -31.88
C LYS A 421 -16.20 -25.19 -31.14
N SER A 422 -15.51 -26.28 -30.81
CA SER A 422 -16.11 -27.39 -30.07
C SER A 422 -16.49 -26.99 -28.65
N ILE A 423 -15.61 -26.27 -27.95
CA ILE A 423 -15.84 -25.79 -26.59
C ILE A 423 -16.96 -24.74 -26.60
N TRP A 424 -16.94 -23.79 -27.54
CA TRP A 424 -17.99 -22.79 -27.69
C TRP A 424 -19.36 -23.43 -27.93
N LYS A 425 -19.43 -24.44 -28.81
CA LYS A 425 -20.67 -25.20 -29.05
C LYS A 425 -21.19 -25.82 -27.75
N GLY A 426 -20.33 -26.54 -27.01
CA GLY A 426 -20.71 -27.12 -25.71
C GLY A 426 -21.16 -26.05 -24.72
N MET A 427 -20.48 -24.90 -24.69
CA MET A 427 -20.82 -23.80 -23.79
C MET A 427 -22.18 -23.17 -24.15
N THR A 428 -22.51 -23.04 -25.43
CA THR A 428 -23.84 -22.57 -25.88
C THR A 428 -24.96 -23.59 -25.64
N GLU A 429 -24.64 -24.89 -25.59
CA GLU A 429 -25.60 -25.93 -25.18
C GLU A 429 -25.85 -25.87 -23.67
N ALA A 430 -24.79 -25.66 -22.87
CA ALA A 430 -24.87 -25.54 -21.41
C ALA A 430 -25.40 -24.19 -20.92
N ALA A 431 -25.23 -23.12 -21.71
CA ALA A 431 -25.69 -21.76 -21.43
C ALA A 431 -26.35 -21.13 -22.67
N PRO A 432 -27.60 -21.49 -23.01
CA PRO A 432 -28.28 -21.03 -24.23
C PRO A 432 -28.45 -19.51 -24.34
N LEU A 433 -28.41 -18.79 -23.20
CA LEU A 433 -28.45 -17.31 -23.16
C LEU A 433 -27.34 -16.67 -23.99
N LEU A 434 -26.19 -17.33 -24.15
CA LEU A 434 -25.08 -16.86 -25.00
C LEU A 434 -25.48 -16.71 -26.48
N LEU A 435 -26.49 -17.45 -26.95
CA LEU A 435 -27.01 -17.35 -28.31
C LEU A 435 -28.10 -16.29 -28.46
N THR A 436 -28.72 -15.86 -27.37
CA THR A 436 -29.81 -14.87 -27.40
C THR A 436 -29.31 -13.45 -27.63
N THR A 437 -28.02 -13.21 -27.36
CA THR A 437 -27.37 -11.92 -27.57
C THR A 437 -26.63 -11.94 -28.92
N ALA A 438 -27.29 -11.49 -29.98
CA ALA A 438 -26.71 -11.43 -31.34
C ALA A 438 -25.36 -10.70 -31.38
N GLU A 439 -25.18 -9.69 -30.53
CA GLU A 439 -23.95 -8.94 -30.37
C GLU A 439 -22.78 -9.81 -29.85
N ILE A 440 -23.02 -10.71 -28.89
CA ILE A 440 -21.98 -11.61 -28.36
C ILE A 440 -21.55 -12.61 -29.44
N VAL A 441 -22.51 -13.16 -30.19
CA VAL A 441 -22.21 -14.10 -31.28
C VAL A 441 -21.33 -13.44 -32.35
N GLU A 442 -21.64 -12.20 -32.76
CA GLU A 442 -20.81 -11.47 -33.72
C GLU A 442 -19.41 -11.16 -33.17
N LYS A 443 -19.31 -10.74 -31.90
CA LYS A 443 -18.02 -10.43 -31.27
C LYS A 443 -17.14 -11.68 -31.03
N VAL A 444 -17.73 -12.87 -30.93
CA VAL A 444 -17.01 -14.14 -30.71
C VAL A 444 -16.51 -14.78 -32.01
N LYS A 445 -17.12 -14.52 -33.17
CA LYS A 445 -16.66 -15.08 -34.46
C LYS A 445 -15.16 -14.88 -34.74
N PRO A 446 -14.57 -13.69 -34.51
CA PRO A 446 -13.14 -13.49 -34.69
C PRO A 446 -12.27 -14.34 -33.76
N LEU A 447 -12.75 -14.70 -32.57
CA LEU A 447 -12.04 -15.58 -31.63
C LEU A 447 -12.03 -17.04 -32.10
N LEU A 448 -13.06 -17.43 -32.85
CA LEU A 448 -13.21 -18.78 -33.41
C LEU A 448 -12.54 -18.93 -34.78
N GLY A 449 -12.01 -17.85 -35.36
CA GLY A 449 -11.53 -17.82 -36.74
C GLY A 449 -12.65 -18.12 -37.74
N LEU A 450 -13.77 -17.41 -37.61
CA LEU A 450 -14.95 -17.45 -38.48
C LEU A 450 -15.16 -16.13 -39.22
#